data_AF-A0A6L6LE35-F1
#
_entry.id   AF-A0A6L6LE35-F1
#
_cell.length_a   1.000
_cell.length_b   1.000
_cell.length_c   1.000
_cell.angle_alpha   90.00
_cell.angle_beta   90.00
_cell.angle_gamma   90.00
#
_symmetry.space_group_name_H-M   'P 1'
#
loop_
_entity.id
_entity.type
_entity.pdbx_description
1 polymer ?
#
loop_
_entity_poly.entity_id
_entity_poly.type
_entity_poly.pdbx_seq_one_letter_code
_entity_poly.pdbx_strand_id
1 'polypeptide(L)' 'MVIKGAKTIAEYRQIQAKKIQNWIGSNFVEGSVTWEMDGANAIKVTDKTGDSMVVQLTEID' A
#
# COMPACT_ATOMS: atom_id res chain seq x y z
N MET A 1 -6.67 23.85 6.53
CA MET A 1 -6.36 22.94 5.41
C MET A 1 -7.06 21.61 5.68
N VAL A 2 -8.13 21.32 4.95
CA VAL A 2 -8.82 20.04 5.03
C VAL A 2 -8.29 19.21 3.88
N ILE A 3 -7.43 18.25 4.18
CA ILE A 3 -6.95 17.31 3.17
C ILE A 3 -8.17 16.44 2.82
N LYS A 4 -8.60 16.47 1.56
CA LYS A 4 -9.81 15.82 1.03
C LYS A 4 -10.09 14.49 1.74
N GLY A 5 -11.10 14.46 2.62
CA GLY A 5 -11.65 13.24 3.21
C GLY A 5 -11.05 12.72 4.54
N ALA A 6 -9.99 13.34 5.09
CA ALA A 6 -9.42 12.92 6.38
C ALA A 6 -9.21 14.13 7.32
N LYS A 7 -9.65 14.02 8.58
CA LYS A 7 -9.49 15.09 9.58
C LYS A 7 -8.03 15.29 10.00
N THR A 8 -7.19 14.26 9.84
CA THR A 8 -5.77 14.27 10.24
C THR A 8 -4.88 13.47 9.26
N ILE A 9 -3.57 13.78 9.24
CA ILE A 9 -2.56 13.03 8.45
C ILE A 9 -2.52 11.55 8.87
N ALA A 10 -2.78 11.26 10.15
CA ALA A 10 -2.84 9.90 10.67
C ALA A 10 -3.99 9.10 10.05
N GLU A 11 -5.19 9.66 9.97
CA GLU A 11 -6.34 9.02 9.31
C GLU A 11 -6.09 8.80 7.82
N TYR A 12 -5.48 9.77 7.14
CA TYR A 12 -5.11 9.62 5.72
C TYR A 12 -4.17 8.42 5.50
N ARG A 13 -3.16 8.26 6.35
CA ARG A 13 -2.23 7.11 6.30
C ARG A 13 -2.94 5.78 6.59
N GLN A 14 -3.90 5.76 7.51
CA GLN A 14 -4.67 4.55 7.80
C GLN A 14 -5.57 4.12 6.64
N ILE A 15 -6.26 5.09 6.01
CA ILE A 15 -7.09 4.82 4.83
C ILE A 15 -6.21 4.30 3.68
N GLN A 16 -5.05 4.92 3.46
CA GLN A 16 -4.08 4.52 2.45
C GLN A 16 -3.55 3.10 2.71
N ALA A 17 -3.11 2.80 3.93
CA ALA A 17 -2.63 1.46 4.30
C ALA A 17 -3.72 0.38 4.11
N LYS A 18 -4.98 0.71 4.45
CA LYS A 18 -6.11 -0.20 4.25
C LYS A 18 -6.38 -0.47 2.77
N LYS A 19 -6.30 0.55 1.90
CA LYS A 19 -6.41 0.38 0.45
C LYS A 19 -5.32 -0.54 -0.10
N ILE A 20 -4.06 -0.27 0.28
CA ILE A 20 -2.93 -1.10 -0.12
C ILE A 20 -3.13 -2.55 0.32
N GLN A 21 -3.50 -2.78 1.58
CA GLN A 21 -3.71 -4.12 2.11
C GLN A 21 -4.84 -4.87 1.37
N ASN A 22 -5.94 -4.18 1.05
CA ASN A 22 -7.02 -4.76 0.25
C ASN A 22 -6.56 -5.13 -1.16
N TRP A 23 -5.77 -4.27 -1.81
CA TRP A 23 -5.21 -4.54 -3.12
C TRP A 23 -4.24 -5.73 -3.07
N ILE A 24 -3.36 -5.80 -2.06
CA ILE A 24 -2.46 -6.93 -1.86
C ILE A 24 -3.24 -8.23 -1.69
N GLY A 25 -4.26 -8.24 -0.82
CA GLY A 25 -5.10 -9.43 -0.62
C GLY A 25 -5.93 -9.84 -1.84
N SER A 26 -6.14 -8.94 -2.80
CA SER A 26 -6.87 -9.23 -4.04
C SER A 26 -5.95 -9.70 -5.18
N ASN A 27 -4.69 -9.26 -5.19
CA ASN A 27 -3.73 -9.55 -6.27
C ASN A 27 -2.75 -10.68 -5.90
N PHE A 28 -2.51 -10.91 -4.62
CA PHE A 28 -1.55 -11.90 -4.13
C PHE A 28 -2.23 -12.88 -3.18
N VAL A 29 -1.68 -14.11 -3.15
CA VAL A 29 -2.11 -15.13 -2.21
C VAL A 29 -1.74 -14.71 -0.78
N GLU A 30 -2.64 -14.94 0.17
CA GLU A 30 -2.47 -14.53 1.56
C GLU A 30 -1.17 -15.10 2.14
N GLY A 31 -0.36 -14.19 2.71
CA GLY A 31 0.92 -14.54 3.31
C GLY A 31 2.01 -14.92 2.31
N SER A 32 1.81 -14.79 1.00
CA SER A 32 2.87 -15.02 0.01
C SER A 32 3.81 -13.83 -0.13
N VAL A 33 3.29 -12.62 0.07
CA VAL A 33 4.05 -11.38 -0.06
C VAL A 33 3.99 -10.53 1.20
N THR A 34 5.02 -9.74 1.42
CA THR A 34 5.05 -8.61 2.35
C THR A 34 5.13 -7.32 1.55
N TRP A 35 4.66 -6.20 2.13
CA TRP A 35 4.76 -4.90 1.49
C TRP A 35 5.20 -3.83 2.47
N GLU A 36 5.92 -2.85 1.96
CA GLU A 36 6.38 -1.67 2.68
C GLU A 36 6.25 -0.42 1.81
N MET A 37 6.21 0.77 2.41
CA MET A 37 6.17 2.03 1.65
C MET A 37 7.54 2.29 1.04
N ASP A 38 7.58 2.47 -0.28
CA ASP A 38 8.76 2.88 -1.03
C ASP A 38 8.65 4.37 -1.39
N GLY A 39 9.10 5.21 -0.48
CA GLY A 39 8.95 6.66 -0.59
C GLY A 39 7.52 7.15 -0.33
N ALA A 40 7.14 8.23 -1.00
CA ALA A 40 5.88 8.93 -0.74
C ALA A 40 4.67 8.35 -1.50
N ASN A 41 4.92 7.77 -2.69
CA ASN A 41 3.89 7.45 -3.68
C ASN A 41 3.98 6.02 -4.23
N ALA A 42 4.80 5.16 -3.65
CA ALA A 42 4.91 3.77 -4.09
C ALA A 42 4.99 2.82 -2.89
N ILE A 43 4.74 1.54 -3.16
CA ILE A 43 5.00 0.45 -2.25
C ILE A 43 5.97 -0.52 -2.89
N LYS A 44 6.83 -1.12 -2.07
CA LYS A 44 7.64 -2.26 -2.47
C LYS A 44 6.96 -3.51 -1.93
N VAL A 45 6.63 -4.42 -2.84
CA VAL A 45 6.09 -5.74 -2.53
C VAL A 45 7.22 -6.75 -2.67
N THR A 46 7.45 -7.56 -1.66
CA THR A 46 8.50 -8.59 -1.63
C THR A 46 7.86 -9.95 -1.40
N ASP A 47 8.14 -10.90 -2.27
CA ASP A 47 7.71 -12.29 -2.10
C ASP A 47 8.62 -13.03 -1.11
N LYS A 48 8.15 -14.14 -0.57
CA LYS A 48 8.93 -15.08 0.25
C LYS A 48 10.21 -15.58 -0.43
N THR A 49 10.27 -15.62 -1.77
CA THR A 49 11.49 -16.00 -2.51
C THR A 49 12.56 -14.92 -2.49
N GLY A 50 12.24 -13.70 -2.03
CA GLY A 50 13.13 -12.55 -2.03
C GLY A 50 13.04 -11.69 -3.30
N ASP A 51 12.19 -12.05 -4.25
CA ASP A 51 11.86 -11.20 -5.39
C ASP A 51 11.04 -10.01 -4.92
N SER A 52 11.33 -8.82 -5.47
CA SER A 52 10.61 -7.61 -5.12
C SER A 52 10.21 -6.81 -6.34
N MET A 53 9.06 -6.16 -6.24
CA MET A 53 8.52 -5.24 -7.25
C MET A 53 8.06 -3.95 -6.58
N VAL A 54 8.13 -2.85 -7.32
CA VAL A 54 7.66 -1.53 -6.86
C VAL A 54 6.37 -1.21 -7.60
N VAL A 55 5.32 -0.90 -6.85
CA VAL A 55 3.97 -0.59 -7.36
C VAL A 55 3.63 0.84 -6.95
N GLN A 56 3.21 1.66 -7.92
CA GLN A 56 2.82 3.03 -7.62
C GLN A 56 1.45 3.05 -6.94
N LEU A 57 1.25 3.92 -5.97
CA LEU A 57 -0.05 4.11 -5.30
C LEU A 57 -1.12 4.61 -6.28
N THR A 58 -0.74 5.18 -7.41
CA THR A 58 -1.67 5.55 -8.50
C THR A 58 -2.23 4.34 -9.24
N GLU A 59 -1.58 3.17 -9.14
CA GLU A 59 -2.07 1.90 -9.69
C GLU A 59 -2.94 1.13 -8.69
N ILE A 60 -3.04 1.63 -7.46
CA ILE A 60 -3.82 1.07 -6.37
C ILE A 60 -5.05 1.98 -6.18
N ASP A 61 -6.16 1.62 -6.83
CA ASP A 61 -7.42 2.39 -6.79
C ASP A 61 -8.16 2.27 -5.43
#